data_AF-A0A955PNC7-F1
#
_entry.id   AF-A0A955PNC7-F1
#
_cell.length_a   1.000
_cell.length_b   1.000
_cell.length_c   1.000
_cell.angle_alpha   90.00
_cell.angle_beta   90.00
_cell.angle_gamma   90.00
#
_symmetry.space_group_name_H-M   'P 1'
#
loop_
_entity.id
_entity.type
_entity.pdbx_description
1 polymer ?
#
loop_
_entity_poly.entity_id
_entity_poly.type
_entity_poly.pdbx_seq_one_letter_code
_entity_poly.pdbx_strand_id
1 'polypeptide(L)'
;EKEQKLREIGFPGIPTDVKSAYAVVDGPDPSDAHVQKKGEPGNQGDLVPRNVPAVLRLSDTFDIPEGSSGRLQLAEWLASEKNPLTARVMVNRIWQHHFGKGIVQSPSNFGVMGDAPTHPELLDWLAQKFVESGWSIKAMHRLIVNSKTYRLSSGFNEANEAIDPKNDFLWHSDRRRLDAESIRDTMLAASGLLDRSRGGPHPFPPMKDWGYTQHAPFQETYPSTHRSVYLMVPRFQRHPYLGLFDGPDPNRSTGKRPESTVPLQALFFMNNDFVHELCDGFGKRIVESRDADRDRVEFAYRTAFSRPPTQEEVELTQAYVTGYQAKLAEEGVSEGDRPIQAWGSLARVLFSSNEFLYLD
;
A
#
# COMPACT_ATOMS: atom_id res chain seq x y z
N GLU A 1 -3.98 13.37 -42.88
CA GLU A 1 -2.73 14.14 -43.12
C GLU A 1 -2.16 14.83 -41.89
N LYS A 2 -2.88 15.74 -41.19
CA LYS A 2 -2.33 16.49 -40.05
C LYS A 2 -2.04 15.62 -38.81
N GLU A 3 -2.91 14.65 -38.49
CA GLU A 3 -2.66 13.62 -37.46
C GLU A 3 -1.57 12.62 -37.86
N GLN A 4 -1.41 12.36 -39.16
CA GLN A 4 -0.39 11.44 -39.67
C GLN A 4 1.00 12.09 -39.58
N LYS A 5 1.10 13.39 -39.88
CA LYS A 5 2.29 14.20 -39.60
C LYS A 5 2.62 14.32 -38.11
N LEU A 6 1.61 14.37 -37.22
CA LEU A 6 1.84 14.36 -35.77
C LEU A 6 2.41 13.03 -35.26
N ARG A 7 2.07 11.90 -35.89
CA ARG A 7 2.66 10.58 -35.59
C ARG A 7 4.09 10.44 -36.13
N GLU A 8 4.42 11.16 -37.21
CA GLU A 8 5.78 11.22 -37.77
C GLU A 8 6.72 12.17 -37.01
N ILE A 9 6.18 13.04 -36.14
CA ILE A 9 7.00 13.74 -35.14
C ILE A 9 7.32 12.74 -34.01
N GLY A 10 8.11 11.73 -34.36
CA GLY A 10 9.03 11.16 -33.38
C GLY A 10 9.87 12.31 -32.88
N PHE A 11 9.96 12.50 -31.56
CA PHE A 11 10.81 13.53 -30.96
C PHE A 11 12.17 13.51 -31.66
N PRO A 12 12.50 14.50 -32.52
CA PRO A 12 13.68 14.41 -33.35
C PRO A 12 14.90 14.42 -32.43
N GLY A 13 15.61 13.29 -32.38
CA GLY A 13 16.91 13.19 -31.69
C GLY A 13 16.99 12.26 -30.48
N ILE A 14 15.93 11.57 -30.06
CA ILE A 14 16.06 10.52 -29.04
C ILE A 14 16.06 9.17 -29.75
N PRO A 15 17.20 8.46 -29.84
CA PRO A 15 17.20 7.09 -30.36
C PRO A 15 16.28 6.25 -29.50
N THR A 16 15.43 5.43 -30.13
CA THR A 16 14.49 4.52 -29.47
C THR A 16 15.16 3.51 -28.53
N ASP A 17 16.48 3.43 -28.62
CA ASP A 17 17.34 2.43 -28.01
C ASP A 17 18.07 3.02 -26.77
N VAL A 18 17.94 4.32 -26.52
CA VAL A 18 18.54 4.99 -25.36
C VAL A 18 17.59 4.88 -24.18
N LYS A 19 18.07 4.25 -23.10
CA LYS A 19 17.40 4.25 -21.80
C LYS A 19 17.17 5.70 -21.36
N SER A 20 15.93 6.14 -21.43
CA SER A 20 15.51 7.51 -21.14
C SER A 20 14.55 7.49 -19.96
N ALA A 21 14.58 8.55 -19.15
CA ALA A 21 13.61 8.75 -18.07
C ALA A 21 12.96 10.11 -18.25
N TYR A 22 11.65 10.20 -17.98
CA TYR A 22 10.98 11.49 -17.90
C TYR A 22 11.53 12.26 -16.71
N ALA A 23 12.06 13.44 -16.98
CA ALA A 23 12.45 14.41 -15.97
C ALA A 23 11.60 15.67 -16.17
N VAL A 24 11.35 16.37 -15.07
CA VAL A 24 10.72 17.69 -15.11
C VAL A 24 11.83 18.72 -15.08
N VAL A 25 11.83 19.63 -16.04
CA VAL A 25 12.71 20.81 -16.07
C VAL A 25 11.88 22.07 -15.88
N ASP A 26 12.52 23.18 -15.51
CA ASP A 26 11.87 24.49 -15.58
C ASP A 26 11.55 24.82 -17.04
N GLY A 27 10.47 25.57 -17.25
CA GLY A 27 10.16 26.12 -18.57
C GLY A 27 11.26 27.11 -19.00
N PRO A 28 11.35 27.43 -20.30
CA PRO A 28 12.35 28.37 -20.80
C PRO A 28 12.20 29.79 -20.24
N ASP A 29 11.00 30.15 -19.77
CA ASP A 29 10.70 31.45 -19.17
C ASP A 29 9.80 31.28 -17.93
N PRO A 30 10.38 30.98 -16.75
CA PRO A 30 9.62 30.87 -15.52
C PRO A 30 9.16 32.25 -15.04
N SER A 31 7.86 32.50 -15.14
CA SER A 31 7.25 33.80 -14.91
C SER A 31 6.07 33.74 -13.93
N ASP A 32 5.65 34.92 -13.49
CA ASP A 32 4.44 35.12 -12.69
C ASP A 32 3.18 34.83 -13.53
N ALA A 33 2.08 34.50 -12.86
CA ALA A 33 0.87 34.04 -13.54
C ALA A 33 -0.28 35.04 -13.36
N HIS A 34 -0.99 35.35 -14.44
CA HIS A 34 -2.24 36.10 -14.34
C HIS A 34 -3.37 35.22 -13.80
N VAL A 35 -4.26 35.81 -12.99
CA VAL A 35 -5.52 35.15 -12.61
C VAL A 35 -6.34 34.86 -13.86
N GLN A 36 -6.70 33.60 -14.10
CA GLN A 36 -7.60 33.23 -15.19
C GLN A 36 -9.06 33.38 -14.73
N LYS A 37 -9.73 34.46 -15.15
CA LYS A 37 -11.11 34.73 -14.74
C LYS A 37 -12.00 33.61 -15.27
N LYS A 38 -12.77 32.98 -14.37
CA LYS A 38 -13.62 31.81 -14.67
C LYS A 38 -12.84 30.61 -15.26
N GLY A 39 -11.51 30.56 -15.09
CA GLY A 39 -10.66 29.49 -15.64
C GLY A 39 -10.40 29.61 -17.14
N GLU A 40 -10.69 30.75 -17.77
CA GLU A 40 -10.42 30.99 -19.19
C GLU A 40 -9.00 31.55 -19.39
N PRO A 41 -8.09 30.83 -20.10
CA PRO A 41 -6.71 31.28 -20.28
C PRO A 41 -6.57 32.63 -21.02
N GLY A 42 -7.52 32.96 -21.90
CA GLY A 42 -7.55 34.22 -22.64
C GLY A 42 -8.16 35.40 -21.89
N ASN A 43 -8.81 35.16 -20.75
CA ASN A 43 -9.46 36.19 -19.94
C ASN A 43 -8.67 36.44 -18.67
N GLN A 44 -7.58 37.21 -18.83
CA GLN A 44 -6.62 37.45 -17.77
C GLN A 44 -7.10 38.56 -16.81
N GLY A 45 -6.86 38.33 -15.52
CA GLY A 45 -7.00 39.29 -14.44
C GLY A 45 -5.63 39.78 -13.97
N ASP A 46 -5.57 40.12 -12.70
CA ASP A 46 -4.36 40.68 -12.09
C ASP A 46 -3.19 39.68 -12.15
N LEU A 47 -1.99 40.22 -12.26
CA LEU A 47 -0.76 39.43 -12.17
C LEU A 47 -0.56 38.97 -10.72
N VAL A 48 -0.34 37.67 -10.53
CA VAL A 48 -0.06 37.08 -9.23
C VAL A 48 1.42 36.70 -9.19
N PRO A 49 2.23 37.37 -8.36
CA PRO A 49 3.62 37.02 -8.22
C PRO A 49 3.76 35.61 -7.63
N ARG A 50 4.77 34.86 -8.07
CA ARG A 50 5.09 33.57 -7.47
C ARG A 50 5.50 33.77 -6.02
N ASN A 51 4.80 33.10 -5.11
CA ASN A 51 5.05 33.18 -3.68
C ASN A 51 4.32 32.06 -2.92
N VAL A 52 4.42 32.08 -1.60
CA VAL A 52 3.62 31.26 -0.69
C VAL A 52 2.17 31.75 -0.61
N PRO A 53 1.19 30.86 -0.34
CA PRO A 53 -0.19 31.29 -0.11
C PRO A 53 -0.29 32.24 1.08
N ALA A 54 -0.67 33.50 0.82
CA ALA A 54 -0.76 34.57 1.82
C ALA A 54 -1.70 34.24 3.01
N VAL A 55 -2.68 33.35 2.80
CA VAL A 55 -3.62 32.89 3.83
C VAL A 55 -2.95 32.11 4.96
N LEU A 56 -1.82 31.44 4.69
CA LEU A 56 -1.19 30.58 5.69
C LEU A 56 -0.51 31.41 6.78
N ARG A 57 -0.02 32.62 6.48
CA ARG A 57 0.64 33.54 7.44
C ARG A 57 1.70 32.84 8.33
N LEU A 58 2.32 31.76 7.85
CA LEU A 58 3.24 30.92 8.64
C LEU A 58 4.67 31.48 8.64
N SER A 59 5.06 32.26 7.63
CA SER A 59 6.31 33.03 7.62
C SER A 59 6.28 34.14 6.58
N ASP A 60 7.32 34.97 6.61
CA ASP A 60 7.66 35.88 5.52
C ASP A 60 7.96 35.12 4.22
N THR A 61 7.84 35.83 3.10
CA THR A 61 8.06 35.36 1.74
C THR A 61 9.48 34.81 1.53
N PHE A 62 9.70 34.02 0.49
CA PHE A 62 11.05 33.61 0.07
C PHE A 62 11.45 34.32 -1.22
N ASP A 63 12.75 34.58 -1.36
CA ASP A 63 13.33 35.16 -2.58
C ASP A 63 13.45 34.09 -3.66
N ILE A 64 12.92 34.36 -4.85
CA ILE A 64 13.03 33.47 -6.01
C ILE A 64 14.20 33.96 -6.87
N PRO A 65 15.27 33.15 -7.07
CA PRO A 65 16.38 33.51 -7.94
C PRO A 65 15.92 33.79 -9.38
N GLU A 66 16.60 34.71 -10.05
CA GLU A 66 16.34 35.00 -11.46
C GLU A 66 16.55 33.74 -12.32
N GLY A 67 15.63 33.49 -13.25
CA GLY A 67 15.65 32.29 -14.11
C GLY A 67 15.21 30.98 -13.42
N SER A 68 14.84 31.01 -12.14
CA SER A 68 14.27 29.85 -11.42
C SER A 68 12.74 29.88 -11.44
N SER A 69 12.11 28.70 -11.42
CA SER A 69 10.66 28.61 -11.21
C SER A 69 10.21 28.95 -9.78
N GLY A 70 11.12 28.96 -8.79
CA GLY A 70 10.78 29.09 -7.37
C GLY A 70 10.33 27.78 -6.70
N ARG A 71 10.36 26.64 -7.41
CA ARG A 71 9.91 25.34 -6.88
C ARG A 71 10.77 24.83 -5.74
N LEU A 72 12.09 25.02 -5.83
CA LEU A 72 13.02 24.66 -4.77
C LEU A 72 12.73 25.47 -3.51
N GLN A 73 12.58 26.79 -3.64
CA GLN A 73 12.30 27.67 -2.51
C GLN A 73 10.95 27.34 -1.86
N LEU A 74 9.94 27.01 -2.66
CA LEU A 74 8.67 26.52 -2.13
C LEU A 74 8.84 25.20 -1.36
N ALA A 75 9.65 24.28 -1.86
CA ALA A 75 9.91 23.01 -1.18
C ALA A 75 10.66 23.21 0.15
N GLU A 76 11.67 24.10 0.18
CA GLU A 76 12.41 24.49 1.39
C GLU A 76 11.50 25.19 2.40
N TRP A 77 10.60 26.05 1.94
CA TRP A 77 9.60 26.69 2.79
C TRP A 77 8.59 25.69 3.36
N LEU A 78 8.08 24.77 2.54
CA LEU A 78 7.17 23.71 2.97
C LEU A 78 7.81 22.80 4.01
N ALA A 79 9.05 22.38 3.80
CA ALA A 79 9.81 21.51 4.71
C ALA A 79 10.64 22.28 5.74
N SER A 80 10.34 23.56 5.97
CA SER A 80 11.03 24.38 6.96
C SER A 80 10.64 23.97 8.38
N GLU A 81 11.59 23.99 9.31
CA GLU A 81 11.34 23.81 10.75
C GLU A 81 10.40 24.89 11.31
N LYS A 82 10.33 26.05 10.65
CA LYS A 82 9.40 27.14 10.99
C LYS A 82 7.97 26.88 10.54
N ASN A 83 7.74 25.87 9.69
CA ASN A 83 6.43 25.46 9.24
C ASN A 83 5.93 24.24 10.05
N PRO A 84 5.04 24.44 11.04
CA PRO A 84 4.61 23.35 11.92
C PRO A 84 3.69 22.34 11.21
N LEU A 85 3.04 22.73 10.10
CA LEU A 85 2.03 21.89 9.45
C LEU A 85 2.65 20.64 8.83
N THR A 86 3.80 20.77 8.17
CA THR A 86 4.44 19.64 7.48
C THR A 86 4.83 18.54 8.44
N ALA A 87 5.42 18.91 9.58
CA ALA A 87 5.77 17.96 10.63
C ALA A 87 4.51 17.29 11.21
N ARG A 88 3.49 18.07 11.58
CA ARG A 88 2.19 17.55 12.10
C ARG A 88 1.53 16.58 11.14
N VAL A 89 1.43 16.92 9.86
CA VAL A 89 0.83 16.07 8.83
C VAL A 89 1.63 14.77 8.69
N MET A 90 2.97 14.85 8.64
CA MET A 90 3.80 13.67 8.46
C MET A 90 3.74 12.72 9.66
N VAL A 91 3.84 13.24 10.90
CA VAL A 91 3.75 12.38 12.10
C VAL A 91 2.36 11.77 12.25
N ASN A 92 1.30 12.50 11.87
CA ASN A 92 -0.05 11.96 11.87
C ASN A 92 -0.20 10.80 10.88
N ARG A 93 0.42 10.87 9.70
CA ARG A 93 0.44 9.76 8.74
C ARG A 93 1.24 8.58 9.26
N ILE A 94 2.42 8.81 9.84
CA ILE A 94 3.22 7.75 10.45
C ILE A 94 2.40 7.06 11.56
N TRP A 95 1.74 7.84 12.40
CA TRP A 95 0.86 7.35 13.45
C TRP A 95 -0.30 6.51 12.88
N GLN A 96 -1.00 7.04 11.88
CA GLN A 96 -2.10 6.35 11.20
C GLN A 96 -1.68 4.99 10.64
N HIS A 97 -0.47 4.85 10.08
CA HIS A 97 0.00 3.57 9.56
C HIS A 97 0.27 2.54 10.67
N HIS A 98 0.57 2.98 11.89
CA HIS A 98 0.77 2.09 13.05
C HIS A 98 -0.55 1.73 13.74
N PHE A 99 -1.45 2.69 13.90
CA PHE A 99 -2.68 2.52 14.67
C PHE A 99 -3.96 2.39 13.81
N GLY A 100 -3.86 2.39 12.48
CA GLY A 100 -5.01 2.37 11.55
C GLY A 100 -5.77 3.70 11.44
N LYS A 101 -5.70 4.53 12.49
CA LYS A 101 -6.30 5.87 12.56
C LYS A 101 -5.28 6.92 12.98
N GLY A 102 -5.35 8.10 12.36
CA GLY A 102 -4.53 9.25 12.74
C GLY A 102 -5.03 9.88 14.05
N ILE A 103 -4.15 10.65 14.71
CA ILE A 103 -4.54 11.56 15.80
C ILE A 103 -5.54 12.59 15.26
N VAL A 104 -5.31 13.08 14.04
CA VAL A 104 -6.29 13.76 13.20
C VAL A 104 -6.84 12.72 12.22
N GLN A 105 -8.14 12.41 12.32
CA GLN A 105 -8.76 11.33 11.54
C GLN A 105 -8.86 11.63 10.03
N SER A 106 -8.72 12.91 9.64
CA SER A 106 -8.66 13.40 8.26
C SER A 106 -7.20 13.68 7.85
N PRO A 107 -6.44 12.67 7.39
CA PRO A 107 -4.99 12.77 7.19
C PRO A 107 -4.55 13.74 6.09
N SER A 108 -5.48 14.20 5.24
CA SER A 108 -5.22 15.15 4.16
C SER A 108 -5.88 16.51 4.38
N ASN A 109 -6.55 16.74 5.52
CA ASN A 109 -7.22 18.00 5.81
C ASN A 109 -7.05 18.39 7.29
N PHE A 110 -6.13 19.32 7.55
CA PHE A 110 -5.87 19.88 8.88
C PHE A 110 -6.50 21.27 9.04
N GLY A 111 -7.37 21.67 8.10
CA GLY A 111 -8.07 22.96 8.12
C GLY A 111 -9.38 22.90 8.90
N VAL A 112 -10.20 23.95 8.78
CA VAL A 112 -11.51 24.09 9.46
C VAL A 112 -12.49 22.97 9.12
N MET A 113 -12.38 22.38 7.92
CA MET A 113 -13.22 21.27 7.47
C MET A 113 -12.62 19.89 7.83
N GLY A 114 -11.48 19.87 8.52
CA GLY A 114 -10.85 18.67 9.05
C GLY A 114 -11.34 18.35 10.45
N ASP A 115 -10.96 17.17 10.94
CA ASP A 115 -11.26 16.72 12.28
C ASP A 115 -10.30 17.37 13.27
N ALA A 116 -10.79 17.62 14.49
CA ALA A 116 -9.91 18.03 15.58
C ALA A 116 -8.98 16.87 15.97
N PRO A 117 -7.73 17.15 16.36
CA PRO A 117 -6.85 16.12 16.91
C PRO A 117 -7.43 15.57 18.21
N THR A 118 -7.45 14.24 18.37
CA THR A 118 -7.86 13.61 19.64
C THR A 118 -6.89 13.95 20.78
N HIS A 119 -5.59 14.05 20.46
CA HIS A 119 -4.51 14.36 21.40
C HIS A 119 -3.62 15.48 20.85
N PRO A 120 -4.03 16.76 20.95
CA PRO A 120 -3.30 17.88 20.37
C PRO A 120 -1.87 18.03 20.90
N GLU A 121 -1.69 17.89 22.22
CA GLU A 121 -0.36 18.01 22.85
C GLU A 121 0.59 16.90 22.41
N LEU A 122 0.06 15.67 22.23
CA LEU A 122 0.85 14.55 21.72
C LEU A 122 1.26 14.79 20.27
N LEU A 123 0.35 15.28 19.43
CA LEU A 123 0.64 15.60 18.04
C LEU A 123 1.75 16.64 17.93
N ASP A 124 1.69 17.68 18.76
CA ASP A 124 2.68 18.75 18.81
C ASP A 124 4.04 18.25 19.30
N TRP A 125 4.03 17.44 20.35
CA TRP A 125 5.24 16.81 20.87
C TRP A 125 5.90 15.88 19.84
N LEU A 126 5.12 15.06 19.14
CA LEU A 126 5.64 14.20 18.07
C LEU A 126 6.19 15.01 16.90
N ALA A 127 5.50 16.06 16.49
CA ALA A 127 5.94 16.95 15.41
C ALA A 127 7.28 17.61 15.76
N GLN A 128 7.43 18.11 16.99
CA GLN A 128 8.69 18.65 17.48
C GLN A 128 9.81 17.59 17.47
N LYS A 129 9.54 16.39 18.00
CA LYS A 129 10.52 15.29 18.02
C LYS A 129 10.93 14.85 16.62
N PHE A 130 10.01 14.93 15.65
CA PHE A 130 10.30 14.62 14.26
C PHE A 130 11.31 15.60 13.67
N VAL A 131 11.09 16.90 13.86
CA VAL A 131 12.03 17.95 13.44
C VAL A 131 13.38 17.81 14.14
N GLU A 132 13.39 17.66 15.47
CA GLU A 132 14.62 17.46 16.28
C GLU A 132 15.43 16.23 15.84
N SER A 133 14.77 15.20 15.30
CA SER A 133 15.43 14.00 14.76
C SER A 133 16.03 14.17 13.37
N GLY A 134 16.00 15.39 12.80
CA GLY A 134 16.38 15.66 11.42
C GLY A 134 15.40 15.05 10.42
N TRP A 135 14.09 15.12 10.72
CA TRP A 135 13.01 14.57 9.87
C TRP A 135 13.12 13.05 9.64
N SER A 136 13.67 12.32 10.60
CA SER A 136 13.92 10.89 10.50
C SER A 136 12.66 10.06 10.74
N ILE A 137 12.06 9.56 9.65
CA ILE A 137 10.90 8.64 9.72
C ILE A 137 11.23 7.39 10.56
N LYS A 138 12.46 6.88 10.44
CA LYS A 138 12.93 5.71 11.19
C LYS A 138 13.00 5.98 12.69
N ALA A 139 13.41 7.19 13.10
CA ALA A 139 13.40 7.58 14.51
C ALA A 139 11.96 7.62 15.06
N MET A 140 11.01 8.14 14.29
CA MET A 140 9.60 8.18 14.68
C MET A 140 8.99 6.78 14.80
N HIS A 141 9.27 5.89 13.84
CA HIS A 141 8.86 4.49 13.97
C HIS A 141 9.40 3.87 15.26
N ARG A 142 10.70 4.00 15.54
CA ARG A 142 11.30 3.48 16.77
C ARG A 142 10.65 4.07 18.03
N LEU A 143 10.32 5.36 18.03
CA LEU A 143 9.67 6.01 19.17
C LEU A 143 8.27 5.42 19.43
N ILE A 144 7.46 5.30 18.36
CA ILE A 144 6.09 4.79 18.44
C ILE A 144 6.06 3.32 18.86
N VAL A 145 6.85 2.45 18.22
CA VAL A 145 6.81 1.00 18.50
C VAL A 145 7.34 0.62 19.89
N ASN A 146 8.13 1.51 20.53
CA ASN A 146 8.60 1.33 21.90
C ASN A 146 7.65 1.93 22.95
N SER A 147 6.60 2.65 22.54
CA SER A 147 5.61 3.20 23.46
C SER A 147 4.84 2.09 24.19
N LYS A 148 4.23 2.42 25.32
CA LYS A 148 3.31 1.51 26.01
C LYS A 148 2.05 1.29 25.17
N THR A 149 1.53 2.36 24.57
CA THR A 149 0.31 2.35 23.75
C THR A 149 0.40 1.38 22.56
N TYR A 150 1.52 1.39 21.82
CA TYR A 150 1.72 0.46 20.71
C TYR A 150 1.82 -1.02 21.16
N ARG A 151 2.24 -1.27 22.41
CA ARG A 151 2.43 -2.62 22.96
C ARG A 151 1.22 -3.13 23.75
N LEU A 152 0.08 -2.42 23.70
CA LEU A 152 -1.16 -2.89 24.30
C LEU A 152 -1.68 -4.11 23.53
N SER A 153 -2.35 -5.04 24.22
CA SER A 153 -3.06 -6.15 23.59
C SER A 153 -4.34 -5.69 22.91
N SER A 154 -4.86 -6.45 21.96
CA SER A 154 -6.22 -6.27 21.40
C SER A 154 -7.35 -6.82 22.31
N GLY A 155 -7.08 -6.99 23.61
CA GLY A 155 -8.02 -7.60 24.55
C GLY A 155 -9.24 -6.71 24.81
N PHE A 156 -10.42 -7.32 24.81
CA PHE A 156 -11.68 -6.62 25.06
C PHE A 156 -11.86 -6.29 26.54
N ASN A 157 -12.32 -5.07 26.84
CA ASN A 157 -12.70 -4.65 28.19
C ASN A 157 -14.04 -3.91 28.12
N GLU A 158 -15.07 -4.50 28.73
CA GLU A 158 -16.44 -3.99 28.67
C GLU A 158 -16.59 -2.57 29.26
N ALA A 159 -15.88 -2.27 30.36
CA ALA A 159 -15.96 -0.96 31.00
C ALA A 159 -15.35 0.14 30.13
N ASN A 160 -14.23 -0.14 29.46
CA ASN A 160 -13.60 0.82 28.55
C ASN A 160 -14.40 0.96 27.25
N GLU A 161 -14.92 -0.14 26.69
CA GLU A 161 -15.77 -0.12 25.50
C GLU A 161 -17.01 0.75 25.70
N ALA A 162 -17.63 0.68 26.88
CA ALA A 162 -18.80 1.51 27.20
C ALA A 162 -18.50 3.02 27.24
N ILE A 163 -17.25 3.41 27.53
CA ILE A 163 -16.82 4.81 27.62
C ILE A 163 -16.30 5.31 26.26
N ASP A 164 -15.47 4.50 25.59
CA ASP A 164 -14.77 4.85 24.36
C ASP A 164 -14.82 3.68 23.35
N PRO A 165 -15.98 3.45 22.71
CA PRO A 165 -16.17 2.37 21.74
C PRO A 165 -15.42 2.61 20.42
N LYS A 166 -14.96 3.85 20.17
CA LYS A 166 -14.12 4.17 19.00
C LYS A 166 -12.64 3.94 19.27
N ASN A 167 -12.29 3.64 20.53
CA ASN A 167 -10.93 3.52 21.01
C ASN A 167 -10.10 4.78 20.68
N ASP A 168 -10.72 5.98 20.74
CA ASP A 168 -10.05 7.25 20.48
C ASP A 168 -8.96 7.55 21.52
N PHE A 169 -9.10 7.04 22.75
CA PHE A 169 -8.11 7.10 23.84
C PHE A 169 -7.10 5.94 23.84
N LEU A 170 -7.18 5.02 22.87
CA LEU A 170 -6.19 3.97 22.62
C LEU A 170 -5.94 3.08 23.84
N TRP A 171 -7.02 2.58 24.43
CA TRP A 171 -6.98 1.70 25.59
C TRP A 171 -6.69 0.23 25.21
N HIS A 172 -6.78 -0.13 23.94
CA HIS A 172 -6.32 -1.41 23.36
C HIS A 172 -5.70 -1.21 21.97
N SER A 173 -5.03 -2.25 21.46
CA SER A 173 -4.62 -2.32 20.06
C SER A 173 -5.80 -2.67 19.16
N ASP A 174 -6.01 -1.91 18.09
CA ASP A 174 -7.04 -2.20 17.09
C ASP A 174 -6.57 -3.33 16.17
N ARG A 175 -7.44 -4.33 15.94
CA ARG A 175 -7.17 -5.37 14.94
C ARG A 175 -7.12 -4.74 13.56
N ARG A 176 -5.99 -4.89 12.88
CA ARG A 176 -5.74 -4.21 11.61
C ARG A 176 -5.78 -5.19 10.45
N ARG A 177 -6.65 -4.93 9.48
CA ARG A 177 -6.66 -5.71 8.23
C ARG A 177 -5.38 -5.42 7.44
N LEU A 178 -4.80 -6.46 6.86
CA LEU A 178 -3.71 -6.32 5.90
C LEU A 178 -4.20 -5.62 4.63
N ASP A 179 -3.36 -4.77 4.05
CA ASP A 179 -3.66 -4.13 2.77
C ASP A 179 -3.37 -5.09 1.60
N ALA A 180 -3.85 -4.75 0.40
CA ALA A 180 -3.72 -5.61 -0.79
C ALA A 180 -2.30 -6.15 -1.00
N GLU A 181 -1.31 -5.25 -0.96
CA GLU A 181 0.10 -5.58 -1.15
C GLU A 181 0.61 -6.52 -0.06
N SER A 182 0.26 -6.28 1.21
CA SER A 182 0.67 -7.16 2.32
C SER A 182 0.01 -8.53 2.23
N ILE A 183 -1.28 -8.62 1.90
CA ILE A 183 -1.98 -9.90 1.71
C ILE A 183 -1.27 -10.71 0.62
N ARG A 184 -1.04 -10.09 -0.55
CA ARG A 184 -0.38 -10.73 -1.68
C ARG A 184 1.05 -11.17 -1.36
N ASP A 185 1.86 -10.27 -0.80
CA ASP A 185 3.26 -10.55 -0.48
C ASP A 185 3.37 -11.62 0.61
N THR A 186 2.41 -11.69 1.55
CA THR A 186 2.35 -12.73 2.60
C THR A 186 2.06 -14.10 2.00
N MET A 187 1.09 -14.23 1.08
CA MET A 187 0.83 -15.50 0.40
C MET A 187 2.03 -15.98 -0.44
N LEU A 188 2.70 -15.05 -1.15
CA LEU A 188 3.94 -15.34 -1.88
C LEU A 188 5.07 -15.77 -0.94
N ALA A 189 5.21 -15.11 0.21
CA ALA A 189 6.24 -15.45 1.19
C ALA A 189 5.99 -16.80 1.86
N ALA A 190 4.73 -17.11 2.20
CA ALA A 190 4.31 -18.37 2.81
C ALA A 190 4.50 -19.55 1.84
N SER A 191 4.07 -19.39 0.59
CA SER A 191 4.25 -20.39 -0.48
C SER A 191 5.72 -20.64 -0.84
N GLY A 192 6.62 -19.71 -0.53
CA GLY A 192 8.02 -19.79 -0.93
C GLY A 192 8.28 -19.34 -2.38
N LEU A 193 7.27 -18.81 -3.06
CA LEU A 193 7.37 -18.34 -4.44
C LEU A 193 7.76 -16.86 -4.55
N LEU A 194 7.86 -16.12 -3.42
CA LEU A 194 8.26 -14.71 -3.42
C LEU A 194 9.68 -14.51 -3.97
N ASP A 195 9.78 -13.82 -5.10
CA ASP A 195 11.05 -13.28 -5.57
C ASP A 195 11.39 -11.98 -4.82
N ARG A 196 12.49 -12.03 -4.06
CA ARG A 196 13.02 -10.89 -3.29
C ARG A 196 14.05 -10.06 -4.05
N SER A 197 14.39 -10.45 -5.27
CA SER A 197 15.29 -9.68 -6.13
C SER A 197 14.64 -8.34 -6.52
N ARG A 198 15.47 -7.43 -7.04
CA ARG A 198 14.97 -6.13 -7.51
C ARG A 198 14.21 -6.36 -8.81
N GLY A 199 12.95 -5.92 -8.84
CA GLY A 199 12.12 -6.02 -10.04
C GLY A 199 12.76 -5.34 -11.26
N GLY A 200 12.55 -5.96 -12.42
CA GLY A 200 13.02 -5.49 -13.72
C GLY A 200 11.98 -4.67 -14.49
N PRO A 201 12.33 -4.24 -15.71
CA PRO A 201 11.35 -3.62 -16.61
C PRO A 201 10.26 -4.63 -16.99
N HIS A 202 9.01 -4.15 -17.05
CA HIS A 202 7.90 -4.92 -17.62
C HIS A 202 8.05 -5.03 -19.14
N PRO A 203 7.53 -6.09 -19.78
CA PRO A 203 7.65 -6.31 -21.22
C PRO A 203 6.67 -5.40 -21.99
N PHE A 204 6.88 -4.08 -21.90
CA PHE A 204 6.11 -3.09 -22.61
C PHE A 204 6.32 -3.20 -24.12
N PRO A 205 5.25 -3.04 -24.93
CA PRO A 205 5.42 -2.90 -26.36
C PRO A 205 6.24 -1.62 -26.65
N PRO A 206 7.07 -1.62 -27.69
CA PRO A 206 7.85 -0.45 -28.04
C PRO A 206 6.92 0.71 -28.40
N MET A 207 7.35 1.95 -28.14
CA MET A 207 6.50 3.14 -28.26
C MET A 207 5.88 3.32 -29.65
N LYS A 208 6.56 2.87 -30.71
CA LYS A 208 6.04 2.89 -32.09
C LYS A 208 4.75 2.07 -32.29
N ASP A 209 4.51 1.07 -31.44
CA ASP A 209 3.35 0.18 -31.50
C ASP A 209 2.21 0.69 -30.60
N TRP A 210 2.39 1.82 -29.91
CA TRP A 210 1.37 2.39 -29.04
C TRP A 210 0.22 2.99 -29.86
N GLY A 211 -0.94 2.36 -29.78
CA GLY A 211 -2.21 2.85 -30.35
C GLY A 211 -3.23 3.32 -29.32
N TYR A 212 -2.79 3.53 -28.07
CA TYR A 212 -3.70 3.78 -26.95
C TYR A 212 -4.34 5.16 -27.04
N THR A 213 -5.65 5.22 -26.80
CA THR A 213 -6.43 6.47 -26.75
C THR A 213 -7.18 6.56 -25.43
N GLN A 214 -7.82 7.70 -25.16
CA GLN A 214 -8.70 7.82 -23.99
C GLN A 214 -9.85 6.80 -24.01
N HIS A 215 -10.31 6.38 -25.19
CA HIS A 215 -11.39 5.40 -25.37
C HIS A 215 -10.89 3.95 -25.51
N ALA A 216 -9.58 3.76 -25.69
CA ALA A 216 -8.92 2.47 -25.74
C ALA A 216 -7.56 2.56 -24.99
N PRO A 217 -7.58 2.67 -23.65
CA PRO A 217 -6.38 2.87 -22.87
C PRO A 217 -5.55 1.57 -22.81
N PHE A 218 -4.30 1.69 -22.35
CA PHE A 218 -3.48 0.52 -22.01
C PHE A 218 -4.10 -0.25 -20.84
N GLN A 219 -4.26 -1.57 -21.00
CA GLN A 219 -4.98 -2.44 -20.06
C GLN A 219 -4.17 -3.66 -19.57
N GLU A 220 -2.96 -3.87 -20.07
CA GLU A 220 -2.20 -5.10 -19.76
C GLU A 220 -1.84 -5.19 -18.28
N THR A 221 -1.88 -6.42 -17.77
CA THR A 221 -1.38 -6.76 -16.43
C THR A 221 -0.37 -7.88 -16.56
N TYR A 222 0.85 -7.64 -16.08
CA TYR A 222 1.94 -8.59 -16.14
C TYR A 222 2.01 -9.40 -14.84
N PRO A 223 1.76 -10.73 -14.88
CA PRO A 223 1.98 -11.59 -13.71
C PRO A 223 3.43 -11.49 -13.24
N SER A 224 3.63 -11.48 -11.93
CA SER A 224 4.95 -11.41 -11.33
C SER A 224 4.94 -12.11 -9.98
N THR A 225 6.01 -12.78 -9.61
CA THR A 225 6.21 -13.34 -8.26
C THR A 225 7.00 -12.41 -7.35
N HIS A 226 7.37 -11.23 -7.84
CA HIS A 226 8.05 -10.21 -7.03
C HIS A 226 7.09 -9.59 -6.01
N ARG A 227 7.68 -8.88 -5.04
CA ARG A 227 6.96 -7.99 -4.13
C ARG A 227 5.99 -7.07 -4.89
N SER A 228 4.84 -6.81 -4.28
CA SER A 228 3.74 -6.06 -4.89
C SER A 228 4.11 -4.63 -5.28
N VAL A 229 5.15 -4.06 -4.66
CA VAL A 229 5.76 -2.76 -5.03
C VAL A 229 6.29 -2.71 -6.46
N TYR A 230 6.57 -3.87 -7.07
CA TYR A 230 7.04 -3.98 -8.45
C TYR A 230 5.92 -4.28 -9.45
N LEU A 231 4.68 -4.42 -9.00
CA LEU A 231 3.54 -4.60 -9.90
C LEU A 231 3.36 -3.37 -10.78
N MET A 232 2.97 -3.61 -12.02
CA MET A 232 2.54 -2.53 -12.89
C MET A 232 1.22 -1.96 -12.37
N VAL A 233 1.15 -0.63 -12.25
CA VAL A 233 -0.08 0.10 -11.91
C VAL A 233 -0.44 1.02 -13.09
N PRO A 234 -1.37 0.60 -13.97
CA PRO A 234 -1.88 1.48 -15.02
C PRO A 234 -2.66 2.64 -14.41
N ARG A 235 -2.53 3.85 -14.99
CA ARG A 235 -3.25 5.02 -14.48
C ARG A 235 -4.75 4.95 -14.73
N PHE A 236 -5.18 4.53 -15.93
CA PHE A 236 -6.60 4.55 -16.30
C PHE A 236 -7.39 3.34 -15.81
N GLN A 237 -6.78 2.15 -15.79
CA GLN A 237 -7.42 0.92 -15.34
C GLN A 237 -6.72 0.40 -14.10
N ARG A 238 -7.48 0.19 -13.04
CA ARG A 238 -6.95 -0.39 -11.80
C ARG A 238 -6.53 -1.84 -12.05
N HIS A 239 -5.40 -2.23 -11.46
CA HIS A 239 -4.99 -3.62 -11.45
C HIS A 239 -6.10 -4.49 -10.82
N PRO A 240 -6.55 -5.60 -11.43
CA PRO A 240 -7.71 -6.38 -10.96
C PRO A 240 -7.61 -6.79 -9.49
N TYR A 241 -6.46 -7.34 -9.08
CA TYR A 241 -6.20 -7.68 -7.68
C TYR A 241 -6.23 -6.46 -6.74
N LEU A 242 -5.42 -5.41 -7.00
CA LEU A 242 -5.38 -4.22 -6.14
C LEU A 242 -6.76 -3.55 -6.07
N GLY A 243 -7.51 -3.49 -7.17
CA GLY A 243 -8.86 -2.95 -7.19
C GLY A 243 -9.86 -3.74 -6.33
N LEU A 244 -9.70 -5.07 -6.25
CA LEU A 244 -10.55 -5.94 -5.45
C LEU A 244 -10.23 -5.86 -3.94
N PHE A 245 -8.95 -5.66 -3.59
CA PHE A 245 -8.45 -5.63 -2.21
C PHE A 245 -8.17 -4.22 -1.69
N ASP A 246 -8.94 -3.23 -2.15
CA ASP A 246 -8.90 -1.85 -1.62
C ASP A 246 -7.55 -1.12 -1.79
N GLY A 247 -6.81 -1.45 -2.86
CA GLY A 247 -5.61 -0.74 -3.27
C GLY A 247 -5.89 0.72 -3.67
N PRO A 248 -4.85 1.58 -3.67
CA PRO A 248 -5.00 3.01 -3.92
C PRO A 248 -5.51 3.30 -5.34
N ASP A 249 -6.30 4.37 -5.48
CA ASP A 249 -6.73 4.84 -6.80
C ASP A 249 -5.59 5.60 -7.50
N PRO A 250 -5.08 5.14 -8.66
CA PRO A 250 -3.99 5.81 -9.34
C PRO A 250 -4.36 7.19 -9.92
N ASN A 251 -5.65 7.55 -9.98
CA ASN A 251 -6.12 8.87 -10.43
C ASN A 251 -6.41 9.85 -9.31
N ARG A 252 -6.30 9.44 -8.03
CA ARG A 252 -6.67 10.29 -6.89
C ARG A 252 -5.68 10.14 -5.74
N SER A 253 -5.46 11.21 -5.01
CA SER A 253 -4.71 11.14 -3.75
C SER A 253 -5.49 10.30 -2.73
N THR A 254 -4.88 9.24 -2.22
CA THR A 254 -5.50 8.32 -1.26
C THR A 254 -4.87 8.58 0.12
N GLY A 255 -5.52 9.41 0.95
CA GLY A 255 -5.02 9.73 2.31
C GLY A 255 -5.29 8.63 3.35
N LYS A 256 -6.38 7.87 3.17
CA LYS A 256 -6.73 6.68 3.95
C LYS A 256 -7.25 5.63 2.98
N ARG A 257 -6.78 4.40 3.12
CA ARG A 257 -7.29 3.29 2.30
C ARG A 257 -8.68 2.89 2.80
N PRO A 258 -9.63 2.57 1.90
CA PRO A 258 -10.85 1.91 2.32
C PRO A 258 -10.51 0.52 2.86
N GLU A 259 -11.37 0.02 3.74
CA GLU A 259 -11.30 -1.36 4.22
C GLU A 259 -12.66 -1.99 3.95
N SER A 260 -12.72 -2.89 2.98
CA SER A 260 -13.96 -3.54 2.57
C SER A 260 -13.91 -5.03 2.90
N THR A 261 -15.04 -5.56 3.38
CA THR A 261 -15.25 -7.01 3.60
C THR A 261 -16.36 -7.49 2.67
N VAL A 262 -16.02 -7.69 1.40
CA VAL A 262 -16.98 -8.06 0.36
C VAL A 262 -16.89 -9.54 -0.03
N PRO A 263 -18.00 -10.21 -0.40
CA PRO A 263 -18.00 -11.61 -0.81
C PRO A 263 -17.04 -11.93 -1.96
N LEU A 264 -16.81 -10.98 -2.88
CA LEU A 264 -15.88 -11.15 -3.99
C LEU A 264 -14.43 -11.38 -3.53
N GLN A 265 -14.00 -10.76 -2.42
CA GLN A 265 -12.67 -11.02 -1.85
C GLN A 265 -12.57 -12.45 -1.31
N ALA A 266 -13.62 -12.95 -0.65
CA ALA A 266 -13.66 -14.34 -0.16
C ALA A 266 -13.65 -15.34 -1.33
N LEU A 267 -14.46 -15.10 -2.36
CA LEU A 267 -14.51 -15.93 -3.56
C LEU A 267 -13.18 -15.93 -4.33
N PHE A 268 -12.42 -14.84 -4.28
CA PHE A 268 -11.08 -14.77 -4.86
C PHE A 268 -10.13 -15.79 -4.22
N PHE A 269 -10.10 -15.90 -2.89
CA PHE A 269 -9.27 -16.90 -2.20
C PHE A 269 -9.68 -18.34 -2.53
N MET A 270 -10.96 -18.56 -2.81
CA MET A 270 -11.48 -19.91 -3.06
C MET A 270 -11.25 -20.42 -4.48
N ASN A 271 -11.20 -19.52 -5.47
CA ASN A 271 -11.34 -19.88 -6.89
C ASN A 271 -10.26 -19.30 -7.81
N ASN A 272 -9.42 -18.38 -7.35
CA ASN A 272 -8.47 -17.73 -8.25
C ASN A 272 -7.22 -18.58 -8.47
N ASP A 273 -6.84 -18.80 -9.74
CA ASP A 273 -5.68 -19.63 -10.13
C ASP A 273 -4.38 -19.20 -9.45
N PHE A 274 -4.16 -17.89 -9.28
CA PHE A 274 -2.99 -17.39 -8.57
C PHE A 274 -2.98 -17.86 -7.11
N VAL A 275 -4.13 -17.87 -6.43
CA VAL A 275 -4.20 -18.38 -5.05
C VAL A 275 -3.98 -19.89 -5.01
N HIS A 276 -4.51 -20.64 -5.98
CA HIS A 276 -4.28 -22.07 -6.10
C HIS A 276 -2.78 -22.40 -6.27
N GLU A 277 -2.08 -21.72 -7.17
CA GLU A 277 -0.63 -21.89 -7.38
C GLU A 277 0.17 -21.63 -6.09
N LEU A 278 -0.18 -20.58 -5.35
CA LEU A 278 0.46 -20.28 -4.07
C LEU A 278 0.14 -21.33 -2.99
N CYS A 279 -1.08 -21.85 -2.97
CA CYS A 279 -1.47 -22.90 -2.04
C CYS A 279 -0.72 -24.21 -2.32
N ASP A 280 -0.56 -24.58 -3.59
CA ASP A 280 0.21 -25.75 -4.00
C ASP A 280 1.69 -25.60 -3.64
N GLY A 281 2.27 -24.41 -3.89
CA GLY A 281 3.62 -24.06 -3.45
C GLY A 281 3.79 -24.17 -1.94
N PHE A 282 2.82 -23.69 -1.16
CA PHE A 282 2.85 -23.81 0.30
C PHE A 282 2.71 -25.27 0.76
N GLY A 283 1.80 -26.04 0.16
CA GLY A 283 1.60 -27.46 0.45
C GLY A 283 2.88 -28.26 0.22
N LYS A 284 3.54 -28.04 -0.92
CA LYS A 284 4.85 -28.64 -1.21
C LYS A 284 5.88 -28.28 -0.15
N ARG A 285 5.99 -26.99 0.20
CA ARG A 285 6.92 -26.52 1.22
C ARG A 285 6.66 -27.14 2.60
N ILE A 286 5.39 -27.33 2.97
CA ILE A 286 5.02 -28.00 4.23
C ILE A 286 5.50 -29.45 4.22
N VAL A 287 5.20 -30.20 3.16
CA VAL A 287 5.59 -31.62 3.02
C VAL A 287 7.11 -31.79 3.05
N GLU A 288 7.85 -30.91 2.38
CA GLU A 288 9.32 -30.92 2.34
C GLU A 288 9.98 -30.43 3.64
N SER A 289 9.26 -29.67 4.48
CA SER A 289 9.83 -29.09 5.68
C SER A 289 10.06 -30.10 6.81
N ARG A 290 9.20 -31.11 6.94
CA ARG A 290 9.15 -32.03 8.09
C ARG A 290 8.62 -33.40 7.66
N ASP A 291 9.06 -34.44 8.33
CA ASP A 291 8.63 -35.83 8.05
C ASP A 291 7.31 -36.18 8.75
N ALA A 292 7.14 -35.76 10.00
CA ALA A 292 5.95 -36.06 10.80
C ALA A 292 4.83 -35.04 10.57
N ASP A 293 3.59 -35.51 10.42
CA ASP A 293 2.44 -34.63 10.18
C ASP A 293 2.21 -33.63 11.32
N ARG A 294 2.46 -34.01 12.57
CA ARG A 294 2.38 -33.07 13.70
C ARG A 294 3.32 -31.87 13.53
N ASP A 295 4.55 -32.12 13.10
CA ASP A 295 5.55 -31.07 12.89
C ASP A 295 5.20 -30.22 11.65
N ARG A 296 4.57 -30.84 10.64
CA ARG A 296 4.01 -30.13 9.47
C ARG A 296 2.88 -29.18 9.87
N VAL A 297 1.97 -29.59 10.77
CA VAL A 297 0.93 -28.69 11.31
C VAL A 297 1.57 -27.50 12.02
N GLU A 298 2.54 -27.75 12.91
CA GLU A 298 3.22 -26.66 13.62
C GLU A 298 3.92 -25.69 12.64
N PHE A 299 4.59 -26.22 11.62
CA PHE A 299 5.21 -25.40 10.57
C PHE A 299 4.18 -24.56 9.80
N ALA A 300 3.04 -25.16 9.42
CA ALA A 300 1.98 -24.47 8.68
C ALA A 300 1.41 -23.29 9.48
N TYR A 301 1.06 -23.51 10.74
CA TYR A 301 0.49 -22.49 11.63
C TYR A 301 1.50 -21.38 11.96
N ARG A 302 2.76 -21.72 12.25
CA ARG A 302 3.79 -20.70 12.48
C ARG A 302 4.07 -19.86 11.24
N THR A 303 3.97 -20.45 10.05
CA THR A 303 4.20 -19.74 8.79
C THR A 303 3.01 -18.86 8.41
N ALA A 304 1.77 -19.35 8.60
CA ALA A 304 0.56 -18.62 8.24
C ALA A 304 0.13 -17.58 9.29
N PHE A 305 0.22 -17.92 10.58
CA PHE A 305 -0.35 -17.11 11.68
C PHE A 305 0.70 -16.62 12.69
N SER A 306 1.98 -16.95 12.52
CA SER A 306 3.06 -16.55 13.44
C SER A 306 2.89 -17.03 14.89
N ARG A 307 2.06 -18.06 15.14
CA ARG A 307 1.86 -18.69 16.45
C ARG A 307 1.83 -20.22 16.34
N PRO A 308 2.06 -20.97 17.44
CA PRO A 308 1.81 -22.40 17.44
C PRO A 308 0.30 -22.71 17.35
N PRO A 309 -0.07 -23.88 16.79
CA PRO A 309 -1.45 -24.37 16.80
C PRO A 309 -1.86 -24.78 18.23
N THR A 310 -3.15 -24.70 18.53
CA THR A 310 -3.76 -25.31 19.71
C THR A 310 -3.89 -26.82 19.51
N GLN A 311 -4.15 -27.57 20.59
CA GLN A 311 -4.33 -29.02 20.51
C GLN A 311 -5.54 -29.41 19.62
N GLU A 312 -6.63 -28.64 19.72
CA GLU A 312 -7.82 -28.83 18.88
C GLU A 312 -7.52 -28.57 17.40
N GLU A 313 -6.76 -27.52 17.08
CA GLU A 313 -6.34 -27.21 15.71
C GLU A 313 -5.45 -28.30 15.11
N VAL A 314 -4.58 -28.92 15.92
CA VAL A 314 -3.76 -30.06 15.50
C VAL A 314 -4.65 -31.23 15.12
N GLU A 315 -5.60 -31.60 15.98
CA GLU A 315 -6.50 -32.73 15.75
C GLU A 315 -7.38 -32.53 14.51
N LEU A 316 -7.98 -31.34 14.36
CA LEU A 316 -8.79 -30.98 13.19
C LEU A 316 -7.97 -31.01 11.90
N THR A 317 -6.76 -30.47 11.92
CA THR A 317 -5.88 -30.43 10.74
C THR A 317 -5.47 -31.83 10.32
N GLN A 318 -5.08 -32.69 11.28
CA GLN A 318 -4.69 -34.07 10.98
C GLN A 318 -5.86 -34.88 10.42
N ALA A 319 -7.04 -34.74 11.00
CA ALA A 319 -8.26 -35.39 10.50
C ALA A 319 -8.59 -34.92 9.07
N TYR A 320 -8.49 -33.61 8.81
CA TYR A 320 -8.74 -33.02 7.50
C TYR A 320 -7.76 -33.56 6.43
N VAL A 321 -6.45 -33.49 6.69
CA VAL A 321 -5.42 -33.94 5.74
C VAL A 321 -5.56 -35.44 5.46
N THR A 322 -5.76 -36.25 6.49
CA THR A 322 -5.94 -37.71 6.35
C THR A 322 -7.18 -38.03 5.50
N GLY A 323 -8.31 -37.39 5.80
CA GLY A 323 -9.54 -37.58 5.05
C GLY A 323 -9.46 -37.12 3.60
N TYR A 324 -8.72 -36.03 3.34
CA TYR A 324 -8.52 -35.52 1.99
C TYR A 324 -7.58 -36.42 1.16
N GLN A 325 -6.50 -36.93 1.76
CA GLN A 325 -5.62 -37.90 1.09
C GLN A 325 -6.35 -39.19 0.71
N ALA A 326 -7.28 -39.67 1.55
CA ALA A 326 -8.11 -40.83 1.24
C ALA A 326 -8.99 -40.58 -0.01
N LYS A 327 -9.63 -39.41 -0.10
CA LYS A 327 -10.41 -39.02 -1.29
C LYS A 327 -9.54 -38.93 -2.55
N LEU A 328 -8.36 -38.31 -2.45
CA LEU A 328 -7.42 -38.24 -3.58
C LEU A 328 -6.94 -39.63 -4.03
N ALA A 329 -6.85 -40.59 -3.10
CA ALA A 329 -6.54 -41.97 -3.44
C ALA A 329 -7.68 -42.65 -4.22
N GLU A 330 -8.94 -42.38 -3.87
CA GLU A 330 -10.12 -42.84 -4.62
C GLU A 330 -10.20 -42.21 -6.03
N GLU A 331 -9.77 -40.95 -6.16
CA GLU A 331 -9.69 -40.22 -7.44
C GLU A 331 -8.49 -40.61 -8.31
N GLY A 332 -7.62 -41.52 -7.84
CA GLY A 332 -6.50 -42.06 -8.61
C GLY A 332 -5.25 -41.18 -8.66
N VAL A 333 -5.11 -40.21 -7.75
CA VAL A 333 -3.91 -39.36 -7.64
C VAL A 333 -2.71 -40.20 -7.16
N SER A 334 -1.52 -39.87 -7.66
CA SER A 334 -0.27 -40.58 -7.32
C SER A 334 0.07 -40.47 -5.82
N GLU A 335 0.70 -41.50 -5.23
CA GLU A 335 1.08 -41.48 -3.82
C GLU A 335 2.00 -40.32 -3.44
N GLY A 336 2.86 -39.87 -4.36
CA GLY A 336 3.76 -38.74 -4.15
C GLY A 336 3.04 -37.38 -4.15
N ASP A 337 1.98 -37.23 -4.94
CA ASP A 337 1.27 -35.96 -5.09
C ASP A 337 0.15 -35.77 -4.05
N ARG A 338 -0.40 -36.86 -3.49
CA ARG A 338 -1.49 -36.81 -2.49
C ARG A 338 -1.17 -35.92 -1.30
N PRO A 339 0.02 -36.00 -0.64
CA PRO A 339 0.34 -35.12 0.47
C PRO A 339 0.37 -33.66 0.02
N ILE A 340 1.01 -33.35 -1.11
CA ILE A 340 1.16 -31.98 -1.61
C ILE A 340 -0.21 -31.34 -1.84
N GLN A 341 -1.12 -32.05 -2.53
CA GLN A 341 -2.47 -31.55 -2.80
C GLN A 341 -3.33 -31.43 -1.52
N ALA A 342 -3.20 -32.38 -0.57
CA ALA A 342 -3.92 -32.29 0.70
C ALA A 342 -3.48 -31.09 1.55
N TRP A 343 -2.17 -30.87 1.66
CA TRP A 343 -1.61 -29.71 2.34
C TRP A 343 -1.86 -28.40 1.59
N GLY A 344 -1.93 -28.42 0.25
CA GLY A 344 -2.36 -27.29 -0.57
C GLY A 344 -3.84 -26.93 -0.35
N SER A 345 -4.70 -27.93 -0.23
CA SER A 345 -6.11 -27.72 0.13
C SER A 345 -6.25 -27.09 1.53
N LEU A 346 -5.47 -27.54 2.51
CA LEU A 346 -5.41 -26.91 3.82
C LEU A 346 -4.89 -25.46 3.74
N ALA A 347 -3.84 -25.21 2.95
CA ALA A 347 -3.29 -23.87 2.74
C ALA A 347 -4.36 -22.88 2.26
N ARG A 348 -5.28 -23.32 1.39
CA ARG A 348 -6.41 -22.49 0.94
C ARG A 348 -7.33 -22.10 2.09
N VAL A 349 -7.62 -23.04 3.00
CA VAL A 349 -8.42 -22.76 4.21
C VAL A 349 -7.69 -21.73 5.09
N LEU A 350 -6.40 -21.93 5.34
CA LEU A 350 -5.60 -21.03 6.16
C LEU A 350 -5.55 -19.60 5.57
N PHE A 351 -5.26 -19.46 4.27
CA PHE A 351 -5.20 -18.16 3.60
C PHE A 351 -6.55 -17.45 3.53
N SER A 352 -7.66 -18.19 3.50
CA SER A 352 -9.01 -17.63 3.53
C SER A 352 -9.52 -17.23 4.93
N SER A 353 -8.76 -17.55 5.97
CA SER A 353 -9.17 -17.31 7.36
C SER A 353 -9.00 -15.84 7.76
N ASN A 354 -9.80 -15.38 8.73
CA ASN A 354 -9.66 -14.04 9.27
C ASN A 354 -8.28 -13.85 9.93
N GLU A 355 -7.75 -14.87 10.58
CA GLU A 355 -6.45 -14.79 11.25
C GLU A 355 -5.29 -14.52 10.27
N PHE A 356 -5.41 -14.97 9.02
CA PHE A 356 -4.43 -14.65 7.99
C PHE A 356 -4.51 -13.18 7.51
N LEU A 357 -5.70 -12.58 7.58
CA LEU A 357 -5.97 -11.27 6.99
C LEU A 357 -5.89 -10.12 8.00
N TYR A 358 -5.83 -10.40 9.29
CA TYR A 358 -5.82 -9.41 10.36
C TYR A 358 -4.61 -9.59 11.27
N LEU A 359 -3.99 -8.48 11.66
CA LEU A 359 -2.98 -8.43 12.72
C LEU A 359 -3.67 -8.10 14.05
N ASP A 360 -3.33 -8.83 15.12
CA ASP A 360 -3.84 -8.63 16.47
C ASP A 360 -2.78 -8.12 17.47
#